data_AF-A0A4Y2HV73-F1
#
_entry.id   AF-A0A4Y2HV73-F1
#
_cell.length_a   1.000
_cell.length_b   1.000
_cell.length_c   1.000
_cell.angle_alpha   90.00
_cell.angle_beta   90.00
_cell.angle_gamma   90.00
#
_symmetry.space_group_name_H-M   'P 1'
#
loop_
_entity.id
_entity.type
_entity.pdbx_description
1 polymer ?
#
loop_
_entity_poly.entity_id
_entity_poly.type
_entity_poly.pdbx_seq_one_letter_code
_entity_poly.pdbx_strand_id
1 'polypeptide(L)'
;MPSKCSVPACRGNYDESTKVAVFSFPNDERLREKWLHAIRRTDFKITKNSKVCEKHFKDGEVLRNSTFYNEKTGETISAPLKRPKLKENAVPSIFPGCPSYMSSSSAIRESPSKKRQRLEQEQINFAVKESLNSKHEYELKTMFTNFAEFRNCIKGHSFSSFWTVVEKNENMLFLNLSLKDDIPSIKYAVSVSNDLMLNASFMGERISKYKKVILPIKVNNLNEIFDILEYFEKGTIVESESSLNDKIHVIESVIKNAEDIFTDKNKFFFEFFLEQLHLLKCKPERYRYSPNILVFASLLFYMSPQAYKFLRNSHYMILPDPSTIRKIGTILKNSPQTEEYTNFLVYAKHAFHSLKDDDLKVFLMIDEIHIKPFLDYKGGNIVGMAYNSSNLATSVQVFMLQSLFSPYKDVIHIVPIDTFDASKLFDLMKKVIMGLEEIGFKVMGMVTDNNSINRAAASNFANPPKLQVKYDHPADKSRPLFYVIDSVHILKCVRNNWLNNHKNGYYFYYPDFDTLNVSTASLSSVRKLYDLECSSLLKFGYGLTRKALWPTNLERQNVKLAL
;
A
#
# COMPACT_ATOMS: atom_id res chain seq x y z
N MET A 1 -61.53 -25.93 -48.58
CA MET A 1 -62.71 -25.21 -49.14
C MET A 1 -63.09 -24.06 -48.20
N PRO A 2 -63.46 -22.87 -48.72
CA PRO A 2 -63.93 -21.76 -47.89
C PRO A 2 -65.20 -22.14 -47.11
N SER A 3 -65.29 -21.78 -45.83
CA SER A 3 -66.51 -22.01 -45.04
C SER A 3 -67.59 -21.00 -45.46
N LYS A 4 -68.72 -21.53 -45.93
CA LYS A 4 -69.89 -20.75 -46.36
C LYS A 4 -70.63 -20.17 -45.14
N CYS A 5 -71.21 -18.98 -45.31
CA CYS A 5 -72.01 -18.34 -44.26
C CYS A 5 -73.32 -19.12 -44.00
N SER A 6 -73.69 -19.26 -42.72
CA SER A 6 -74.90 -20.00 -42.29
C SER A 6 -76.18 -19.15 -42.35
N VAL A 7 -76.05 -17.83 -42.52
CA VAL A 7 -77.17 -16.90 -42.54
C VAL A 7 -77.97 -17.02 -43.84
N PRO A 8 -79.31 -17.17 -43.80
CA PRO A 8 -80.16 -17.23 -44.99
C PRO A 8 -79.91 -16.06 -45.94
N ALA A 9 -79.99 -16.32 -47.24
CA ALA A 9 -79.75 -15.35 -48.32
C ALA A 9 -78.34 -14.70 -48.38
N CYS A 10 -77.40 -15.06 -47.50
CA CYS A 10 -76.03 -14.56 -47.57
C CYS A 10 -75.17 -15.41 -48.52
N ARG A 11 -74.55 -14.77 -49.52
CA ARG A 11 -73.58 -15.39 -50.44
C ARG A 11 -72.12 -15.17 -50.04
N GLY A 12 -71.85 -14.84 -48.77
CA GLY A 12 -70.48 -14.65 -48.27
C GLY A 12 -69.65 -15.94 -48.34
N ASN A 13 -68.47 -15.87 -48.96
CA ASN A 13 -67.56 -17.00 -49.22
C ASN A 13 -68.13 -18.10 -50.14
N TYR A 14 -69.09 -17.77 -51.03
CA TYR A 14 -69.57 -18.68 -52.08
C TYR A 14 -68.73 -18.61 -53.37
N ASP A 15 -68.22 -17.42 -53.72
CA ASP A 15 -67.38 -17.19 -54.91
C ASP A 15 -65.91 -16.98 -54.50
N GLU A 16 -64.95 -17.40 -55.33
CA GLU A 16 -63.51 -17.35 -54.98
C GLU A 16 -62.94 -15.92 -54.83
N SER A 17 -63.62 -14.92 -55.39
CA SER A 17 -63.15 -13.53 -55.48
C SER A 17 -63.37 -12.69 -54.23
N THR A 18 -64.29 -13.05 -53.33
CA THR A 18 -64.62 -12.25 -52.13
C THR A 18 -64.56 -13.07 -50.83
N LYS A 19 -63.34 -13.26 -50.31
CA LYS A 19 -63.10 -13.91 -49.02
C LYS A 19 -63.33 -12.93 -47.86
N VAL A 20 -64.40 -13.13 -47.10
CA VAL A 20 -64.71 -12.40 -45.86
C VAL A 20 -64.35 -13.22 -44.62
N ALA A 21 -64.03 -12.53 -43.51
CA ALA A 21 -63.77 -13.20 -42.24
C ALA A 21 -65.03 -13.94 -41.76
N VAL A 22 -64.84 -15.14 -41.23
CA VAL A 22 -65.93 -16.01 -40.74
C VAL A 22 -65.67 -16.43 -39.30
N PHE A 23 -66.72 -16.39 -38.49
CA PHE A 23 -66.69 -16.69 -37.07
C PHE A 23 -67.48 -17.97 -36.79
N SER A 24 -66.99 -18.77 -35.85
CA SER A 24 -67.69 -19.95 -35.37
C SER A 24 -68.80 -19.55 -34.41
N PHE A 25 -69.84 -20.37 -34.30
CA PHE A 25 -70.82 -20.20 -33.24
C PHE A 25 -70.12 -20.24 -31.86
N PRO A 26 -70.55 -19.39 -30.89
CA PRO A 26 -69.99 -19.38 -29.55
C PRO A 26 -70.15 -20.73 -28.83
N ASN A 27 -69.19 -21.06 -27.94
CA ASN A 27 -69.32 -22.22 -27.04
C ASN A 27 -70.31 -21.95 -25.90
N ASP A 28 -70.49 -20.69 -25.51
CA ASP A 28 -71.47 -20.27 -24.50
C ASP A 28 -72.89 -20.51 -25.01
N GLU A 29 -73.64 -21.32 -24.28
CA GLU A 29 -74.98 -21.78 -24.64
C GLU A 29 -75.95 -20.62 -24.80
N ARG A 30 -75.91 -19.63 -23.90
CA ARG A 30 -76.82 -18.47 -23.94
C ARG A 30 -76.55 -17.57 -25.14
N LEU A 31 -75.27 -17.35 -25.46
CA LEU A 31 -74.90 -16.52 -26.61
C LEU A 31 -75.16 -17.26 -27.93
N ARG A 32 -74.95 -18.58 -27.96
CA ARG A 32 -75.30 -19.44 -29.09
C ARG A 32 -76.79 -19.44 -29.39
N GLU A 33 -77.64 -19.49 -28.37
CA GLU A 33 -79.09 -19.34 -28.51
C GLU A 33 -79.47 -17.97 -29.08
N LYS A 34 -78.84 -16.89 -28.62
CA LYS A 34 -79.05 -15.54 -29.19
C LYS A 34 -78.67 -15.47 -30.67
N TRP A 35 -77.58 -16.13 -31.08
CA TRP A 35 -77.20 -16.21 -32.50
C TRP A 35 -78.22 -16.99 -33.32
N LEU A 36 -78.69 -18.14 -32.83
CA LEU A 36 -79.73 -18.93 -33.50
C LEU A 36 -81.04 -18.15 -33.63
N HIS A 37 -81.46 -17.49 -32.55
CA HIS A 37 -82.65 -16.65 -32.54
C HIS A 37 -82.54 -15.47 -33.51
N ALA A 38 -81.34 -14.87 -33.65
CA ALA A 38 -81.10 -13.79 -34.60
C ALA A 38 -81.14 -14.26 -36.06
N ILE A 39 -80.58 -15.44 -36.37
CA ILE A 39 -80.45 -15.96 -37.74
C ILE A 39 -81.79 -16.52 -38.28
N ARG A 40 -82.72 -16.90 -37.40
CA ARG A 40 -84.12 -17.28 -37.72
C ARG A 40 -84.27 -18.31 -38.85
N ARG A 41 -83.37 -19.29 -38.91
CA ARG A 41 -83.41 -20.38 -39.90
C ARG A 41 -84.14 -21.58 -39.29
N THR A 42 -85.27 -21.98 -39.87
CA THR A 42 -86.03 -23.17 -39.47
C THR A 42 -85.20 -24.44 -39.69
N ASP A 43 -85.27 -25.38 -38.74
CA ASP A 43 -84.61 -26.70 -38.74
C ASP A 43 -83.07 -26.73 -38.91
N PHE A 44 -82.37 -25.67 -38.50
CA PHE A 44 -80.90 -25.60 -38.61
C PHE A 44 -80.16 -26.34 -37.49
N LYS A 45 -79.46 -27.42 -37.82
CA LYS A 45 -78.53 -28.11 -36.89
C LYS A 45 -77.11 -27.56 -37.02
N ILE A 46 -76.56 -27.00 -35.93
CA ILE A 46 -75.19 -26.47 -35.89
C ILE A 46 -74.18 -27.62 -36.01
N THR A 47 -73.26 -27.51 -36.95
CA THR A 47 -72.09 -28.40 -37.07
C THR A 47 -70.81 -27.61 -36.83
N LYS A 48 -69.66 -28.29 -36.67
CA LYS A 48 -68.34 -27.62 -36.53
C LYS A 48 -68.01 -26.69 -37.70
N ASN A 49 -68.62 -26.94 -38.87
CA ASN A 49 -68.43 -26.17 -40.10
C ASN A 49 -69.43 -25.02 -40.27
N SER A 50 -70.42 -24.89 -39.39
CA SER A 50 -71.37 -23.77 -39.38
C SER A 50 -70.66 -22.48 -38.94
N LYS A 51 -70.50 -21.52 -39.85
CA LYS A 51 -69.88 -20.21 -39.59
C LYS A 51 -70.80 -19.05 -39.99
N VAL A 52 -70.59 -17.87 -39.41
CA VAL A 52 -71.26 -16.61 -39.78
C VAL A 52 -70.20 -15.60 -40.21
N CYS A 53 -70.40 -14.91 -41.34
CA CYS A 53 -69.42 -13.95 -41.84
C CYS A 53 -69.52 -12.58 -41.17
N GLU A 54 -68.44 -11.81 -41.23
CA GLU A 54 -68.32 -10.49 -40.59
C GLU A 54 -69.39 -9.47 -41.04
N LYS A 55 -69.96 -9.63 -42.25
CA LYS A 55 -71.02 -8.75 -42.78
C LYS A 55 -72.28 -8.67 -41.91
N HIS A 56 -72.47 -9.62 -41.00
CA HIS A 56 -73.63 -9.65 -40.11
C HIS A 56 -73.39 -8.99 -38.74
N PHE A 57 -72.17 -8.53 -38.48
CA PHE A 57 -71.78 -7.84 -37.26
C PHE A 57 -71.48 -6.37 -37.56
N LYS A 58 -71.63 -5.51 -36.55
CA LYS A 58 -71.28 -4.08 -36.69
C LYS A 58 -69.75 -3.95 -36.74
N ASP A 59 -69.22 -2.98 -37.51
CA ASP A 59 -67.76 -2.80 -37.65
C ASP A 59 -67.04 -2.62 -36.30
N GLY A 60 -67.70 -1.99 -35.31
CA GLY A 60 -67.17 -1.83 -33.96
C GLY A 60 -67.16 -3.10 -33.09
N GLU A 61 -67.78 -4.18 -33.52
CA GLU A 61 -67.83 -5.48 -32.84
C GLU A 61 -66.74 -6.45 -33.34
N VAL A 62 -66.11 -6.16 -34.47
CA VAL A 62 -65.01 -6.94 -35.05
C VAL A 62 -63.67 -6.33 -34.64
N LEU A 63 -62.98 -6.98 -33.71
CA LEU A 63 -61.65 -6.60 -33.25
C LEU A 63 -60.58 -7.02 -34.27
N ARG A 64 -59.93 -6.02 -34.87
CA ARG A 64 -58.81 -6.20 -35.80
C ARG A 64 -57.44 -5.89 -35.19
N ASN A 65 -57.39 -5.14 -34.09
CA ASN A 65 -56.14 -4.80 -33.39
C ASN A 65 -56.20 -5.25 -31.91
N SER A 66 -55.05 -5.62 -31.35
CA SER A 66 -54.85 -5.85 -29.92
C SER A 66 -54.11 -4.65 -29.32
N THR A 67 -54.54 -4.20 -28.15
CA THR A 67 -53.92 -3.09 -27.41
C THR A 67 -53.37 -3.59 -26.09
N PHE A 68 -52.14 -3.19 -25.74
CA PHE A 68 -51.48 -3.48 -24.48
C PHE A 68 -50.98 -2.18 -23.83
N TYR A 69 -51.25 -1.99 -22.53
CA TYR A 69 -50.86 -0.80 -21.77
C TYR A 69 -49.63 -1.10 -20.92
N ASN A 70 -48.58 -0.28 -21.04
CA ASN A 70 -47.35 -0.44 -20.27
C ASN A 70 -47.32 0.51 -19.06
N GLU A 71 -47.49 -0.02 -17.86
CA GLU A 71 -47.62 0.76 -16.62
C GLU A 71 -46.37 1.57 -16.25
N LYS A 72 -45.18 1.19 -16.73
CA LYS A 72 -43.92 1.90 -16.42
C LYS A 72 -43.67 3.11 -17.30
N THR A 73 -44.20 3.11 -18.52
CA THR A 73 -43.98 4.19 -19.50
C THR A 73 -45.24 5.02 -19.77
N GLY A 74 -46.42 4.53 -19.37
CA GLY A 74 -47.72 5.20 -19.61
C GLY A 74 -48.23 5.08 -21.04
N GLU A 75 -47.54 4.31 -21.91
CA GLU A 75 -47.88 4.20 -23.32
C GLU A 75 -48.78 2.99 -23.63
N THR A 76 -49.74 3.18 -24.54
CA THR A 76 -50.60 2.10 -25.06
C THR A 76 -50.12 1.68 -26.44
N ILE A 77 -49.64 0.45 -26.57
CA ILE A 77 -49.13 -0.11 -27.82
C ILE A 77 -50.25 -0.91 -28.51
N SER A 78 -50.48 -0.66 -29.80
CA SER A 78 -51.49 -1.38 -30.61
C SER A 78 -50.85 -2.16 -31.74
N ALA A 79 -51.25 -3.43 -31.93
CA ALA A 79 -50.76 -4.31 -33.01
C ALA A 79 -51.92 -5.02 -33.74
N PRO A 80 -51.85 -5.19 -35.07
CA PRO A 80 -52.91 -5.84 -35.85
C PRO A 80 -52.95 -7.36 -35.63
N LEU A 81 -54.15 -7.94 -35.54
CA LEU A 81 -54.39 -9.37 -35.34
C LEU A 81 -54.38 -10.13 -36.68
N LYS A 82 -53.67 -11.27 -36.73
CA LYS A 82 -53.61 -12.15 -37.93
C LYS A 82 -54.97 -12.75 -38.32
N ARG A 83 -55.90 -12.88 -37.37
CA ARG A 83 -57.30 -13.30 -37.60
C ARG A 83 -58.21 -12.39 -36.77
N PRO A 84 -59.22 -11.74 -37.38
CA PRO A 84 -60.18 -10.93 -36.63
C PRO A 84 -60.89 -11.75 -35.56
N LYS A 85 -61.27 -11.11 -34.44
CA LYS A 85 -62.09 -11.70 -33.36
C LYS A 85 -63.33 -10.86 -33.13
N LEU A 86 -64.39 -11.45 -32.58
CA LEU A 86 -65.56 -10.69 -32.13
C LEU A 86 -65.35 -10.20 -30.69
N LYS A 87 -65.91 -9.04 -30.35
CA LYS A 87 -66.05 -8.59 -28.95
C LYS A 87 -66.89 -9.59 -28.14
N GLU A 88 -66.64 -9.67 -26.84
CA GLU A 88 -67.47 -10.46 -25.93
C GLU A 88 -68.94 -10.01 -26.04
N ASN A 89 -69.86 -10.97 -26.18
CA ASN A 89 -71.31 -10.78 -26.36
C ASN A 89 -71.79 -10.21 -27.71
N ALA A 90 -70.95 -10.11 -28.75
CA ALA A 90 -71.41 -9.72 -30.08
C ALA A 90 -72.43 -10.74 -30.65
N VAL A 91 -73.52 -10.24 -31.25
CA VAL A 91 -74.59 -11.04 -31.86
C VAL A 91 -74.83 -10.55 -33.29
N PRO A 92 -75.03 -11.45 -34.28
CA PRO A 92 -75.37 -11.04 -35.64
C PRO A 92 -76.62 -10.15 -35.60
N SER A 93 -76.49 -8.91 -36.05
CA SER A 93 -77.56 -7.91 -35.99
C SER A 93 -77.87 -7.27 -37.34
N ILE A 94 -77.08 -7.57 -38.38
CA ILE A 94 -77.25 -7.02 -39.73
C ILE A 94 -77.72 -8.15 -40.65
N PHE A 95 -78.97 -8.10 -41.11
CA PHE A 95 -79.56 -9.07 -42.03
C PHE A 95 -80.15 -8.34 -43.25
N PRO A 96 -79.42 -8.27 -44.38
CA PRO A 96 -79.90 -7.60 -45.59
C PRO A 96 -81.06 -8.41 -46.19
N GLY A 97 -82.30 -7.95 -45.96
CA GLY A 97 -83.54 -8.63 -46.39
C GLY A 97 -84.70 -8.59 -45.40
N CYS A 98 -84.53 -8.01 -44.19
CA CYS A 98 -85.60 -7.87 -43.19
C CYS A 98 -85.98 -6.39 -42.92
N PRO A 99 -87.21 -6.08 -42.46
CA PRO A 99 -87.68 -4.71 -42.23
C PRO A 99 -86.87 -3.92 -41.16
N SER A 100 -86.73 -2.61 -41.38
CA SER A 100 -85.85 -1.67 -40.66
C SER A 100 -86.07 -1.50 -39.15
N TYR A 101 -87.21 -1.94 -38.61
CA TYR A 101 -87.48 -1.88 -37.16
C TYR A 101 -86.74 -2.96 -36.34
N MET A 102 -86.05 -3.91 -36.99
CA MET A 102 -85.27 -4.97 -36.32
C MET A 102 -83.77 -4.64 -36.14
N SER A 103 -83.30 -3.53 -36.68
CA SER A 103 -81.90 -3.07 -36.59
C SER A 103 -81.80 -1.81 -35.70
N SER A 104 -81.55 -1.97 -34.40
CA SER A 104 -81.40 -0.81 -33.50
C SER A 104 -79.99 -0.19 -33.61
N SER A 105 -79.95 1.09 -34.00
CA SER A 105 -78.78 1.96 -33.96
C SER A 105 -78.81 2.81 -32.68
N SER A 106 -78.24 2.30 -31.59
CA SER A 106 -78.05 3.08 -30.35
C SER A 106 -76.77 3.92 -30.45
N ALA A 107 -76.90 5.25 -30.39
CA ALA A 107 -75.76 6.17 -30.28
C ALA A 107 -75.02 5.95 -28.95
N ILE A 108 -73.69 5.87 -29.00
CA ILE A 108 -72.83 5.59 -27.84
C ILE A 108 -72.73 6.85 -26.97
N ARG A 109 -73.37 6.85 -25.80
CA ARG A 109 -73.22 7.91 -24.77
C ARG A 109 -71.98 7.62 -23.93
N GLU A 110 -71.07 8.60 -23.77
CA GLU A 110 -69.84 8.45 -22.98
C GLU A 110 -70.18 8.20 -21.51
N SER A 111 -69.53 7.21 -20.88
CA SER A 111 -69.83 6.81 -19.50
C SER A 111 -69.36 7.88 -18.50
N PRO A 112 -70.08 8.11 -17.39
CA PRO A 112 -69.68 9.07 -16.35
C PRO A 112 -68.25 8.88 -15.82
N SER A 113 -67.77 7.64 -15.79
CA SER A 113 -66.39 7.29 -15.38
C SER A 113 -65.31 7.85 -16.30
N LYS A 114 -65.51 7.77 -17.63
CA LYS A 114 -64.56 8.33 -18.61
C LYS A 114 -64.51 9.86 -18.56
N LYS A 115 -65.66 10.50 -18.31
CA LYS A 115 -65.73 11.96 -18.13
C LYS A 115 -64.95 12.42 -16.90
N ARG A 116 -65.01 11.69 -15.77
CA ARG A 116 -64.22 11.99 -14.57
C ARG A 116 -62.71 11.86 -14.82
N GLN A 117 -62.27 10.75 -15.42
CA GLN A 117 -60.84 10.53 -15.73
C GLN A 117 -60.26 11.62 -16.64
N ARG A 118 -61.03 12.10 -17.63
CA ARG A 118 -60.58 13.20 -18.48
C ARG A 118 -60.35 14.50 -17.69
N LEU A 119 -61.27 14.84 -16.79
CA LEU A 119 -61.17 16.04 -15.95
C LEU A 119 -60.00 15.95 -14.97
N GLU A 120 -59.78 14.79 -14.36
CA GLU A 120 -58.62 14.53 -13.49
C GLU A 120 -57.30 14.68 -14.27
N GLN A 121 -57.23 14.11 -15.47
CA GLN A 121 -56.04 14.23 -16.32
C GLN A 121 -55.79 15.69 -16.76
N GLU A 122 -56.85 16.44 -17.05
CA GLU A 122 -56.74 17.87 -17.37
C GLU A 122 -56.22 18.69 -16.17
N GLN A 123 -56.66 18.39 -14.96
CA GLN A 123 -56.15 19.02 -13.74
C GLN A 123 -54.69 18.68 -13.47
N ILE A 124 -54.29 17.41 -13.64
CA ILE A 124 -52.90 17.00 -13.52
C ILE A 124 -52.03 17.75 -14.54
N ASN A 125 -52.45 17.78 -15.81
CA ASN A 125 -51.71 18.47 -16.87
C ASN A 125 -51.58 19.97 -16.58
N PHE A 126 -52.61 20.60 -16.03
CA PHE A 126 -52.57 22.00 -15.61
C PHE A 126 -51.55 22.24 -14.49
N ALA A 127 -51.57 21.41 -13.43
CA ALA A 127 -50.62 21.50 -12.33
C ALA A 127 -49.16 21.27 -12.77
N VAL A 128 -48.94 20.33 -13.71
CA VAL A 128 -47.60 20.12 -14.31
C VAL A 128 -47.14 21.37 -15.06
N LYS A 129 -48.04 22.02 -15.83
CA LYS A 129 -47.71 23.23 -16.58
C LYS A 129 -47.37 24.41 -15.66
N GLU A 130 -48.13 24.61 -14.58
CA GLU A 130 -47.83 25.65 -13.59
C GLU A 130 -46.49 25.42 -12.87
N SER A 131 -46.19 24.16 -12.52
CA SER A 131 -44.91 23.79 -11.91
C SER A 131 -43.72 24.05 -12.84
N LEU A 132 -43.86 23.71 -14.13
CA LEU A 132 -42.82 23.99 -15.14
C LEU A 132 -42.59 25.49 -15.34
N ASN A 133 -43.66 26.29 -15.37
CA ASN A 133 -43.55 27.75 -15.46
C ASN A 133 -42.87 28.34 -14.23
N SER A 134 -43.26 27.89 -13.03
CA SER A 134 -42.66 28.34 -11.76
C SER A 134 -41.18 27.98 -11.68
N LYS A 135 -40.79 26.80 -12.15
CA LYS A 135 -39.39 26.38 -12.26
C LYS A 135 -38.62 27.27 -13.23
N HIS A 136 -39.19 27.57 -14.40
CA HIS A 136 -38.54 28.41 -15.39
C HIS A 136 -38.30 29.84 -14.88
N GLU A 137 -39.29 30.43 -14.19
CA GLU A 137 -39.14 31.74 -13.54
C GLU A 137 -38.07 31.74 -12.44
N TYR A 138 -37.91 30.63 -11.70
CA TYR A 138 -36.87 30.48 -10.69
C TYR A 138 -35.47 30.33 -11.31
N GLU A 139 -35.33 29.54 -12.38
CA GLU A 139 -34.07 29.35 -13.10
C GLU A 139 -33.58 30.68 -13.69
N LEU A 140 -34.49 31.49 -14.27
CA LEU A 140 -34.16 32.83 -14.78
C LEU A 140 -33.64 33.80 -13.70
N LYS A 141 -34.01 33.60 -12.43
CA LYS A 141 -33.54 34.42 -11.31
C LYS A 141 -32.22 33.93 -10.70
N THR A 142 -31.91 32.64 -10.83
CA THR A 142 -30.80 31.98 -10.12
C THR A 142 -29.61 31.64 -11.00
N MET A 143 -29.79 31.56 -12.32
CA MET A 143 -28.71 31.35 -13.28
C MET A 143 -28.05 32.66 -13.70
N PHE A 144 -26.75 32.59 -13.95
CA PHE A 144 -25.94 33.69 -14.45
C PHE A 144 -24.89 33.18 -15.43
N THR A 145 -24.59 33.98 -16.44
CA THR A 145 -23.61 33.65 -17.49
C THR A 145 -22.32 34.45 -17.36
N ASN A 146 -22.36 35.58 -16.67
CA ASN A 146 -21.24 36.49 -16.47
C ASN A 146 -21.22 37.06 -15.03
N PHE A 147 -20.09 37.65 -14.66
CA PHE A 147 -19.88 38.17 -13.31
C PHE A 147 -20.82 39.34 -12.95
N ALA A 148 -21.27 40.13 -13.94
CA ALA A 148 -22.19 41.24 -13.71
C ALA A 148 -23.61 40.75 -13.34
N GLU A 149 -24.11 39.72 -14.01
CA GLU A 149 -25.36 39.03 -13.68
C GLU A 149 -25.28 38.41 -12.28
N PHE A 150 -24.18 37.70 -12.00
CA PHE A 150 -23.90 37.13 -10.68
C PHE A 150 -23.93 38.19 -9.56
N ARG A 151 -23.27 39.34 -9.78
CA ARG A 151 -23.25 40.47 -8.82
C ARG A 151 -24.67 40.97 -8.54
N ASN A 152 -25.52 41.09 -9.56
CA ASN A 152 -26.90 41.54 -9.39
C ASN A 152 -27.75 40.51 -8.63
N CYS A 153 -27.57 39.23 -8.93
CA CYS A 153 -28.23 38.12 -8.24
C CYS A 153 -27.89 38.09 -6.73
N ILE A 154 -26.65 38.39 -6.35
CA ILE A 154 -26.25 38.44 -4.93
C ILE A 154 -26.79 39.67 -4.20
N LYS A 155 -26.81 40.85 -4.82
CA LYS A 155 -27.23 42.10 -4.15
C LYS A 155 -28.66 42.04 -3.59
N GLY A 156 -29.51 41.18 -4.15
CA GLY A 156 -30.87 40.94 -3.66
C GLY A 156 -31.00 39.89 -2.55
N HIS A 157 -29.90 39.31 -2.06
CA HIS A 157 -29.92 38.20 -1.10
C HIS A 157 -29.30 38.58 0.26
N SER A 158 -29.97 38.20 1.34
CA SER A 158 -29.46 38.36 2.71
C SER A 158 -28.68 37.12 3.13
N PHE A 159 -27.45 37.31 3.63
CA PHE A 159 -26.61 36.24 4.14
C PHE A 159 -26.72 36.13 5.67
N SER A 160 -26.43 34.95 6.20
CA SER A 160 -26.24 34.72 7.63
C SER A 160 -25.14 35.63 8.20
N SER A 161 -25.23 35.98 9.49
CA SER A 161 -24.18 36.73 10.21
C SER A 161 -22.84 35.98 10.25
N PHE A 162 -22.83 34.69 9.92
CA PHE A 162 -21.64 33.88 9.75
C PHE A 162 -20.74 34.37 8.60
N TRP A 163 -21.32 34.99 7.56
CA TRP A 163 -20.61 35.42 6.36
C TRP A 163 -20.55 36.94 6.26
N THR A 164 -19.33 37.47 6.12
CA THR A 164 -19.07 38.84 5.70
C THR A 164 -18.80 38.83 4.20
N VAL A 165 -19.66 39.49 3.43
CA VAL A 165 -19.54 39.57 1.97
C VAL A 165 -18.79 40.85 1.59
N VAL A 166 -17.69 40.70 0.87
CA VAL A 166 -16.83 41.82 0.43
C VAL A 166 -16.57 41.70 -1.07
N GLU A 167 -16.79 42.78 -1.79
CA GLU A 167 -16.41 42.88 -3.20
C GLU A 167 -15.06 43.59 -3.31
N LYS A 168 -14.06 42.94 -3.91
CA LYS A 168 -12.72 43.53 -4.09
C LYS A 168 -12.01 42.96 -5.31
N ASN A 169 -11.40 43.83 -6.12
CA ASN A 169 -10.58 43.44 -7.28
C ASN A 169 -11.30 42.48 -8.26
N GLU A 170 -12.55 42.79 -8.63
CA GLU A 170 -13.38 41.92 -9.50
C GLU A 170 -13.63 40.49 -8.97
N ASN A 171 -13.46 40.30 -7.66
CA ASN A 171 -13.81 39.06 -6.97
C ASN A 171 -14.88 39.33 -5.90
N MET A 172 -15.80 38.38 -5.76
CA MET A 172 -16.76 38.36 -4.67
C MET A 172 -16.23 37.44 -3.56
N LEU A 173 -16.04 37.96 -2.36
CA LEU A 173 -15.48 37.25 -1.22
C LEU A 173 -16.55 37.03 -0.16
N PHE A 174 -16.67 35.80 0.32
CA PHE A 174 -17.48 35.41 1.48
C PHE A 174 -16.51 34.97 2.59
N LEU A 175 -16.41 35.78 3.63
CA LEU A 175 -15.42 35.63 4.69
C LEU A 175 -16.11 35.30 6.02
N ASN A 176 -15.65 34.27 6.70
CA ASN A 176 -15.94 34.08 8.12
C ASN A 176 -14.81 34.70 8.94
N LEU A 177 -15.12 35.82 9.59
CA LEU A 177 -14.21 36.50 10.51
C LEU A 177 -14.43 35.95 11.92
N SER A 178 -13.40 35.33 12.47
CA SER A 178 -13.40 34.84 13.85
C SER A 178 -12.40 35.62 14.69
N LEU A 179 -12.82 36.02 15.88
CA LEU A 179 -11.94 36.62 16.88
C LEU A 179 -11.41 35.49 17.76
N LYS A 180 -10.10 35.25 17.72
CA LYS A 180 -9.39 34.43 18.70
C LYS A 180 -8.42 35.32 19.44
N ASP A 181 -8.56 35.40 20.76
CA ASP A 181 -7.68 36.18 21.63
C ASP A 181 -7.55 37.66 21.17
N ASP A 182 -8.68 38.28 20.82
CA ASP A 182 -8.79 39.65 20.27
C ASP A 182 -8.06 39.91 18.94
N ILE A 183 -7.56 38.86 18.27
CA ILE A 183 -6.95 38.94 16.94
C ILE A 183 -7.98 38.50 15.89
N PRO A 184 -8.38 39.38 14.94
CA PRO A 184 -9.25 38.99 13.84
C PRO A 184 -8.52 38.05 12.89
N SER A 185 -9.08 36.85 12.71
CA SER A 185 -8.56 35.83 11.81
C SER A 185 -9.67 35.30 10.89
N ILE A 186 -9.33 35.09 9.62
CA ILE A 186 -10.26 34.54 8.63
C ILE A 186 -10.25 33.01 8.77
N LYS A 187 -11.33 32.44 9.30
CA LYS A 187 -11.47 30.98 9.45
C LYS A 187 -11.81 30.32 8.12
N TYR A 188 -12.80 30.86 7.40
CA TYR A 188 -13.21 30.41 6.08
C TYR A 188 -13.21 31.59 5.11
N ALA A 189 -12.75 31.35 3.89
CA ALA A 189 -12.88 32.32 2.80
C ALA A 189 -13.25 31.61 1.50
N VAL A 190 -14.44 31.93 0.98
CA VAL A 190 -14.90 31.50 -0.34
C VAL A 190 -14.82 32.70 -1.28
N SER A 191 -14.19 32.53 -2.44
CA SER A 191 -14.05 33.60 -3.43
C SER A 191 -14.56 33.14 -4.78
N VAL A 192 -15.38 33.97 -5.43
CA VAL A 192 -15.79 33.78 -6.83
C VAL A 192 -15.09 34.85 -7.66
N SER A 193 -14.30 34.41 -8.64
CA SER A 193 -13.57 35.31 -9.55
C SER A 193 -14.38 35.71 -10.77
N ASN A 194 -13.87 36.69 -11.54
CA ASN A 194 -14.53 37.23 -12.74
C ASN A 194 -14.84 36.15 -13.82
N ASP A 195 -14.04 35.09 -13.89
CA ASP A 195 -14.26 33.93 -14.75
C ASP A 195 -15.30 32.92 -14.20
N LEU A 196 -16.00 33.28 -13.12
CA LEU A 196 -16.96 32.46 -12.37
C LEU A 196 -16.34 31.20 -11.76
N MET A 197 -15.04 31.23 -11.46
CA MET A 197 -14.38 30.16 -10.72
C MET A 197 -14.54 30.39 -9.21
N LEU A 198 -15.12 29.38 -8.54
CA LEU A 198 -15.27 29.37 -7.10
C LEU A 198 -14.09 28.66 -6.45
N ASN A 199 -13.45 29.37 -5.52
CA ASN A 199 -12.41 28.86 -4.63
C ASN A 199 -12.91 28.88 -3.19
N ALA A 200 -12.47 27.92 -2.39
CA ALA A 200 -12.65 27.96 -0.95
C ALA A 200 -11.30 27.78 -0.26
N SER A 201 -11.16 28.41 0.90
CA SER A 201 -9.98 28.31 1.74
C SER A 201 -10.38 28.23 3.21
N PHE A 202 -9.56 27.51 3.97
CA PHE A 202 -9.70 27.35 5.42
C PHE A 202 -8.39 27.79 6.07
N MET A 203 -8.46 28.74 7.01
CA MET A 203 -7.30 29.29 7.71
C MET A 203 -6.16 29.76 6.78
N GLY A 204 -6.51 30.29 5.60
CA GLY A 204 -5.55 30.78 4.59
C GLY A 204 -5.08 29.74 3.56
N GLU A 205 -5.41 28.46 3.73
CA GLU A 205 -5.03 27.39 2.80
C GLU A 205 -6.16 27.00 1.87
N ARG A 206 -5.85 26.72 0.61
CA ARG A 206 -6.86 26.39 -0.42
C ARG A 206 -7.40 24.98 -0.20
N ILE A 207 -8.73 24.86 -0.18
CA ILE A 207 -9.42 23.58 -0.15
C ILE A 207 -9.44 23.01 -1.57
N SER A 208 -8.86 21.83 -1.77
CA SER A 208 -8.80 21.15 -3.07
C SER A 208 -10.06 20.34 -3.37
N LYS A 209 -10.81 19.93 -2.33
CA LYS A 209 -11.99 19.07 -2.48
C LYS A 209 -13.01 19.33 -1.37
N TYR A 210 -14.28 19.45 -1.73
CA TYR A 210 -15.40 19.41 -0.78
C TYR A 210 -16.35 18.27 -1.16
N LYS A 211 -16.70 17.40 -0.21
CA LYS A 211 -17.46 16.16 -0.48
C LYS A 211 -16.85 15.33 -1.65
N LYS A 212 -17.49 15.34 -2.82
CA LYS A 212 -17.03 14.67 -4.06
C LYS A 212 -16.61 15.65 -5.17
N VAL A 213 -16.68 16.96 -4.90
CA VAL A 213 -16.43 18.02 -5.87
C VAL A 213 -15.01 18.55 -5.69
N ILE A 214 -14.32 18.75 -6.80
CA ILE A 214 -12.95 19.28 -6.84
C ILE A 214 -13.04 20.81 -6.99
N LEU A 215 -12.27 21.54 -6.18
CA LEU A 215 -12.15 22.99 -6.26
C LEU A 215 -10.79 23.34 -6.90
N PRO A 216 -10.72 24.37 -7.77
CA PRO A 216 -11.78 25.30 -8.15
C PRO A 216 -12.85 24.67 -9.06
N ILE A 217 -14.09 25.17 -8.95
CA ILE A 217 -15.20 24.79 -9.84
C ILE A 217 -15.79 26.02 -10.53
N LYS A 218 -16.18 25.87 -11.80
CA LYS A 218 -16.92 26.91 -12.50
C LYS A 218 -18.39 26.85 -12.10
N VAL A 219 -18.91 27.94 -11.56
CA VAL A 219 -20.31 28.05 -11.09
C VAL A 219 -21.14 28.86 -12.08
N ASN A 220 -22.39 28.46 -12.30
CA ASN A 220 -23.35 29.18 -13.14
C ASN A 220 -24.72 29.35 -12.47
N ASN A 221 -24.86 28.86 -11.23
CA ASN A 221 -26.10 28.85 -10.47
C ASN A 221 -25.83 29.29 -9.02
N LEU A 222 -26.67 30.18 -8.51
CA LEU A 222 -26.57 30.64 -7.13
C LEU A 222 -26.69 29.51 -6.11
N ASN A 223 -27.51 28.49 -6.39
CA ASN A 223 -27.73 27.38 -5.47
C ASN A 223 -26.44 26.59 -5.21
N GLU A 224 -25.55 26.45 -6.21
CA GLU A 224 -24.26 25.78 -6.03
C GLU A 224 -23.35 26.53 -5.04
N ILE A 225 -23.43 27.86 -5.06
CA ILE A 225 -22.66 28.72 -4.15
C ILE A 225 -23.27 28.62 -2.75
N PHE A 226 -24.60 28.70 -2.63
CA PHE A 226 -25.29 28.57 -1.35
C PHE A 226 -25.08 27.20 -0.71
N ASP A 227 -25.10 26.11 -1.48
CA ASP A 227 -24.82 24.77 -0.98
C ASP A 227 -23.41 24.67 -0.36
N ILE A 228 -22.42 25.35 -0.96
CA ILE A 228 -21.05 25.40 -0.46
C ILE A 228 -20.97 26.26 0.81
N LEU A 229 -21.60 27.45 0.81
CA LEU A 229 -21.62 28.34 1.98
C LEU A 229 -22.34 27.68 3.16
N GLU A 230 -23.50 27.06 2.93
CA GLU A 230 -24.29 26.37 3.96
C GLU A 230 -23.54 25.14 4.50
N TYR A 231 -22.79 24.44 3.64
CA TYR A 231 -21.93 23.34 4.08
C TYR A 231 -20.86 23.80 5.07
N PHE A 232 -20.16 24.90 4.79
CA PHE A 232 -19.15 25.44 5.71
C PHE A 232 -19.77 25.99 6.99
N GLU A 233 -20.95 26.60 6.92
CA GLU A 233 -21.70 27.09 8.07
C GLU A 233 -22.15 25.94 8.99
N LYS A 234 -22.77 24.88 8.42
CA LYS A 234 -23.19 23.67 9.17
C LYS A 234 -22.01 22.81 9.63
N GLY A 235 -20.90 22.77 8.87
CA GLY A 235 -19.70 22.01 9.20
C GLY A 235 -19.06 22.42 10.53
N THR A 236 -19.25 23.67 10.94
CA THR A 236 -18.85 24.18 12.27
C THR A 236 -19.58 23.51 13.44
N ILE A 237 -20.76 22.92 13.22
CA ILE A 237 -21.60 22.31 14.25
C ILE A 237 -21.20 20.83 14.50
N VAL A 238 -20.47 20.20 13.57
CA VAL A 238 -20.05 18.79 13.62
C VAL A 238 -18.52 18.69 13.76
N GLU A 239 -17.96 19.37 14.76
CA GLU A 239 -16.53 19.24 15.12
C GLU A 239 -16.32 18.00 16.00
N SER A 240 -15.98 16.83 15.45
CA SER A 240 -15.39 15.75 16.27
C SER A 240 -14.40 14.81 15.58
N GLU A 241 -14.49 14.53 14.27
CA GLU A 241 -13.49 13.66 13.59
C GLU A 241 -12.99 14.16 12.23
N SER A 242 -13.82 14.87 11.43
CA SER A 242 -13.39 15.48 10.16
C SER A 242 -12.34 16.58 10.34
N SER A 243 -12.43 17.32 11.45
CA SER A 243 -11.54 18.46 11.80
C SER A 243 -10.06 18.08 11.85
N LEU A 244 -9.71 16.89 12.36
CA LEU A 244 -8.30 16.50 12.53
C LEU A 244 -7.65 16.17 11.19
N ASN A 245 -8.34 15.43 10.32
CA ASN A 245 -7.81 15.07 9.01
C ASN A 245 -7.58 16.30 8.13
N ASP A 246 -8.50 17.27 8.18
CA ASP A 246 -8.38 18.53 7.45
C ASP A 246 -7.21 19.38 7.99
N LYS A 247 -7.04 19.43 9.32
CA LYS A 247 -5.88 20.09 9.97
C LYS A 247 -4.56 19.42 9.62
N ILE A 248 -4.49 18.08 9.63
CA ILE A 248 -3.27 17.36 9.24
C ILE A 248 -2.97 17.58 7.75
N HIS A 249 -3.99 17.62 6.89
CA HIS A 249 -3.78 17.92 5.47
C HIS A 249 -3.17 19.32 5.28
N VAL A 250 -3.63 20.33 6.03
CA VAL A 250 -3.02 21.67 6.02
C VAL A 250 -1.55 21.63 6.48
N ILE A 251 -1.24 20.90 7.55
CA ILE A 251 0.15 20.76 8.02
C ILE A 251 1.01 20.09 6.96
N GLU A 252 0.52 19.02 6.33
CA GLU A 252 1.22 18.33 5.24
C GLU A 252 1.46 19.24 4.03
N SER A 253 0.48 20.07 3.63
CA SER A 253 0.65 20.98 2.51
C SER A 253 1.65 22.09 2.81
N VAL A 254 1.64 22.64 4.04
CA VAL A 254 2.62 23.64 4.48
C VAL A 254 4.04 23.05 4.48
N ILE A 255 4.23 21.84 5.00
CA ILE A 255 5.54 21.17 5.01
C ILE A 255 6.01 20.90 3.58
N LYS A 256 5.14 20.41 2.69
CA LYS A 256 5.48 20.15 1.28
C LYS A 256 5.81 21.42 0.50
N ASN A 257 5.10 22.52 0.75
CA ASN A 257 5.38 23.81 0.10
C ASN A 257 6.69 24.43 0.58
N ALA A 258 7.17 24.05 1.77
CA ALA A 258 8.46 24.48 2.30
C ALA A 258 9.62 23.55 1.90
N GLU A 259 9.37 22.50 1.10
CA GLU A 259 10.36 21.48 0.75
C GLU A 259 11.60 22.07 0.05
N ASP A 260 11.42 23.10 -0.78
CA ASP A 260 12.48 23.82 -1.48
C ASP A 260 13.40 24.65 -0.55
N ILE A 261 12.96 24.94 0.67
CA ILE A 261 13.72 25.71 1.66
C ILE A 261 14.67 24.80 2.46
N PHE A 262 14.40 23.49 2.47
CA PHE A 262 15.11 22.56 3.34
C PHE A 262 16.42 22.09 2.72
N THR A 263 17.50 22.23 3.48
CA THR A 263 18.81 21.63 3.13
C THR A 263 18.74 20.10 3.14
N ASP A 264 19.54 19.42 2.31
CA ASP A 264 19.65 17.95 2.25
C ASP A 264 19.77 17.25 3.61
N LYS A 265 20.43 17.90 4.59
CA LYS A 265 20.60 17.36 5.95
C LYS A 265 19.29 17.13 6.70
N ASN A 266 18.27 17.94 6.44
CA ASN A 266 16.99 17.89 7.17
C ASN A 266 15.93 17.08 6.41
N LYS A 267 16.22 16.62 5.19
CA LYS A 267 15.27 15.91 4.35
C LYS A 267 14.66 14.69 5.05
N PHE A 268 15.50 13.84 5.64
CA PHE A 268 15.04 12.66 6.38
C PHE A 268 14.16 12.98 7.59
N PHE A 269 14.43 14.11 8.25
CA PHE A 269 13.60 14.58 9.36
C PHE A 269 12.19 14.90 8.84
N PHE A 270 12.07 15.69 7.78
CA PHE A 270 10.75 16.03 7.22
C PHE A 270 10.01 14.83 6.64
N GLU A 271 10.70 13.95 5.91
CA GLU A 271 10.13 12.68 5.43
C GLU A 271 9.55 11.86 6.59
N PHE A 272 10.31 11.75 7.69
CA PHE A 272 9.84 11.08 8.90
C PHE A 272 8.57 11.74 9.45
N PHE A 273 8.55 13.07 9.63
CA PHE A 273 7.38 13.77 10.16
C PHE A 273 6.13 13.64 9.27
N LEU A 274 6.29 13.78 7.95
CA LEU A 274 5.19 13.60 7.00
C LEU A 274 4.62 12.18 7.10
N GLU A 275 5.47 11.18 7.23
CA GLU A 275 5.02 9.80 7.38
C GLU A 275 4.34 9.55 8.74
N GLN A 276 4.83 10.14 9.84
CA GLN A 276 4.15 10.07 11.14
C GLN A 276 2.76 10.70 11.10
N LEU A 277 2.61 11.86 10.44
CA LEU A 277 1.32 12.53 10.23
C LEU A 277 0.37 11.66 9.36
N HIS A 278 0.90 11.01 8.33
CA HIS A 278 0.12 10.08 7.51
C HIS A 278 -0.33 8.85 8.32
N LEU A 279 0.55 8.28 9.13
CA LEU A 279 0.25 7.12 9.97
C LEU A 279 -0.79 7.45 11.04
N LEU A 280 -0.81 8.68 11.58
CA LEU A 280 -1.85 9.13 12.52
C LEU A 280 -3.26 9.11 11.91
N LYS A 281 -3.40 9.28 10.59
CA LYS A 281 -4.69 9.16 9.89
C LYS A 281 -5.13 7.71 9.70
N CYS A 282 -4.20 6.76 9.82
CA CYS A 282 -4.43 5.37 9.51
C CYS A 282 -4.78 4.57 10.77
N LYS A 283 -5.53 3.48 10.60
CA LYS A 283 -5.69 2.49 11.68
C LYS A 283 -4.42 1.63 11.81
N PRO A 284 -4.07 1.12 13.00
CA PRO A 284 -2.85 0.34 13.22
C PRO A 284 -2.66 -0.87 12.28
N GLU A 285 -3.75 -1.51 11.86
CA GLU A 285 -3.71 -2.67 10.95
C GLU A 285 -3.29 -2.28 9.52
N ARG A 286 -3.36 -0.99 9.18
CA ARG A 286 -3.04 -0.43 7.87
C ARG A 286 -1.71 0.30 7.83
N TYR A 287 -0.95 0.31 8.92
CA TYR A 287 0.36 0.96 8.92
C TYR A 287 1.27 0.37 7.84
N ARG A 288 1.77 1.25 6.99
CA ARG A 288 2.76 0.97 5.94
C ARG A 288 3.91 1.92 6.17
N TYR A 289 5.11 1.35 6.23
CA TYR A 289 6.33 2.10 6.55
C TYR A 289 7.21 2.20 5.31
N SER A 290 7.82 3.37 5.11
CA SER A 290 8.82 3.58 4.08
C SER A 290 10.10 2.80 4.36
N PRO A 291 10.93 2.52 3.33
CA PRO A 291 12.24 1.90 3.53
C PRO A 291 13.11 2.67 4.53
N ASN A 292 13.07 4.00 4.52
CA ASN A 292 13.86 4.85 5.40
C ASN A 292 13.47 4.65 6.88
N ILE A 293 12.16 4.64 7.19
CA ILE A 293 11.70 4.35 8.55
C ILE A 293 12.02 2.92 8.95
N LEU A 294 11.91 1.95 8.05
CA LEU A 294 12.27 0.56 8.35
C LEU A 294 13.75 0.41 8.68
N VAL A 295 14.64 1.07 7.93
CA VAL A 295 16.09 1.08 8.22
C VAL A 295 16.36 1.74 9.56
N PHE A 296 15.82 2.94 9.79
CA PHE A 296 15.95 3.66 11.06
C PHE A 296 15.46 2.83 12.26
N ALA A 297 14.26 2.26 12.15
CA ALA A 297 13.67 1.42 13.18
C ALA A 297 14.50 0.16 13.43
N SER A 298 15.06 -0.45 12.37
CA SER A 298 15.94 -1.62 12.48
C SER A 298 17.23 -1.26 13.21
N LEU A 299 17.90 -0.17 12.83
CA LEU A 299 19.10 0.31 13.50
C LEU A 299 18.85 0.56 14.99
N LEU A 300 17.79 1.30 15.31
CA LEU A 300 17.40 1.59 16.70
C LEU A 300 17.10 0.31 17.50
N PHE A 301 16.39 -0.64 16.88
CA PHE A 301 16.08 -1.92 17.50
C PHE A 301 17.33 -2.78 17.77
N TYR A 302 18.27 -2.85 16.82
CA TYR A 302 19.50 -3.62 16.99
C TYR A 302 20.52 -2.94 17.91
N MET A 303 20.50 -1.61 18.02
CA MET A 303 21.26 -0.87 19.02
C MET A 303 20.73 -1.12 20.44
N SER A 304 19.41 -1.03 20.64
CA SER A 304 18.78 -1.32 21.94
C SER A 304 17.32 -1.73 21.79
N PRO A 305 17.01 -3.03 21.87
CA PRO A 305 15.63 -3.52 21.81
C PRO A 305 14.75 -2.97 22.93
N GLN A 306 15.34 -2.63 24.07
CA GLN A 306 14.61 -2.06 25.22
C GLN A 306 14.23 -0.60 24.96
N ALA A 307 15.16 0.23 24.49
CA ALA A 307 14.87 1.62 24.14
C ALA A 307 13.85 1.69 23.00
N TYR A 308 13.98 0.82 22.00
CA TYR A 308 13.01 0.73 20.91
C TYR A 308 11.59 0.42 21.41
N LYS A 309 11.45 -0.59 22.28
CA LYS A 309 10.16 -0.94 22.89
C LYS A 309 9.59 0.20 23.72
N PHE A 310 10.41 0.88 24.51
CA PHE A 310 9.99 2.05 25.28
C PHE A 310 9.46 3.16 24.37
N LEU A 311 10.22 3.54 23.34
CA LEU A 311 9.81 4.59 22.39
C LEU A 311 8.51 4.23 21.67
N ARG A 312 8.38 2.99 21.20
CA ARG A 312 7.15 2.51 20.56
C ARG A 312 5.95 2.52 21.52
N ASN A 313 6.13 2.06 22.75
CA ASN A 313 5.05 1.97 23.75
C ASN A 313 4.68 3.33 24.36
N SER A 314 5.59 4.31 24.28
CA SER A 314 5.33 5.68 24.75
C SER A 314 4.33 6.45 23.88
N HIS A 315 4.04 5.95 22.68
CA HIS A 315 3.20 6.61 21.67
C HIS A 315 3.72 7.98 21.18
N TYR A 316 4.94 8.39 21.54
CA TYR A 316 5.60 9.56 20.95
C TYR A 316 5.95 9.36 19.47
N MET A 317 6.14 8.12 19.04
CA MET A 317 6.42 7.76 17.65
C MET A 317 5.67 6.49 17.25
N ILE A 318 5.11 6.49 16.04
CA ILE A 318 4.51 5.32 15.40
C ILE A 318 5.62 4.54 14.70
N LEU A 319 6.07 3.47 15.36
CA LEU A 319 7.17 2.63 14.91
C LEU A 319 6.72 1.19 14.60
N PRO A 320 7.39 0.50 13.65
CA PRO A 320 7.12 -0.89 13.32
C PRO A 320 7.10 -1.82 14.54
N ASP A 321 6.31 -2.88 14.48
CA ASP A 321 6.41 -3.92 15.50
C ASP A 321 7.77 -4.64 15.40
N PRO A 322 8.40 -5.05 16.52
CA PRO A 322 9.63 -5.85 16.48
C PRO A 322 9.53 -7.11 15.61
N SER A 323 8.34 -7.70 15.46
CA SER A 323 8.13 -8.82 14.54
C SER A 323 8.35 -8.42 13.07
N THR A 324 7.94 -7.21 12.66
CA THR A 324 8.18 -6.67 11.32
C THR A 324 9.68 -6.47 11.09
N ILE A 325 10.40 -5.90 12.06
CA ILE A 325 11.86 -5.73 11.98
C ILE A 325 12.55 -7.07 11.81
N ARG A 326 12.20 -8.07 12.63
CA ARG A 326 12.77 -9.43 12.52
C ARG A 326 12.48 -10.06 11.17
N LYS A 327 11.28 -9.87 10.61
CA LYS A 327 10.92 -10.37 9.27
C LYS A 327 11.79 -9.76 8.18
N ILE A 328 12.11 -8.47 8.26
CA ILE A 328 13.02 -7.83 7.30
C ILE A 328 14.41 -8.47 7.39
N GLY A 329 14.93 -8.69 8.60
CA GLY A 329 16.20 -9.38 8.80
C GLY A 329 16.23 -10.80 8.22
N THR A 330 15.10 -11.51 8.20
CA THR A 330 15.03 -12.88 7.62
C THR A 330 15.07 -12.93 6.09
N ILE A 331 14.95 -11.80 5.38
CA ILE A 331 15.04 -11.75 3.91
C ILE A 331 16.47 -12.11 3.46
N LEU A 332 17.47 -11.68 4.22
CA LEU A 332 18.86 -12.08 4.06
C LEU A 332 18.99 -13.50 4.63
N LYS A 333 18.66 -14.53 3.84
CA LYS A 333 18.80 -15.96 4.20
C LYS A 333 20.28 -16.39 4.30
N ASN A 334 21.09 -15.62 5.01
CA ASN A 334 22.51 -15.88 5.20
C ASN A 334 22.66 -16.81 6.40
N SER A 335 22.41 -18.11 6.19
CA SER A 335 22.86 -19.10 7.16
C SER A 335 24.32 -19.47 6.84
N PRO A 336 25.23 -19.40 7.82
CA PRO A 336 26.62 -19.83 7.65
C PRO A 336 26.77 -21.22 7.02
N GLN A 337 25.83 -22.12 7.29
CA GLN A 337 25.80 -23.49 6.79
C GLN A 337 25.40 -23.61 5.32
N THR A 338 24.59 -22.68 4.80
CA THR A 338 24.10 -22.70 3.40
C THR A 338 24.90 -21.81 2.47
N GLU A 339 25.67 -20.86 3.02
CA GLU A 339 26.46 -19.89 2.24
C GLU A 339 27.51 -20.58 1.36
N GLU A 340 28.03 -21.74 1.77
CA GLU A 340 29.02 -22.47 0.95
C GLU A 340 28.47 -23.25 -0.23
N TYR A 341 27.20 -23.66 -0.21
CA TYR A 341 26.63 -24.53 -1.23
C TYR A 341 25.87 -23.77 -2.32
N THR A 342 25.36 -22.58 -2.02
CA THR A 342 24.45 -21.86 -2.92
C THR A 342 24.99 -20.52 -3.38
N ASN A 343 25.49 -19.68 -2.47
CA ASN A 343 26.05 -18.37 -2.82
C ASN A 343 27.16 -17.99 -1.83
N PHE A 344 28.42 -18.22 -2.20
CA PHE A 344 29.58 -17.86 -1.37
C PHE A 344 29.78 -16.34 -1.33
N LEU A 345 30.09 -15.80 -0.14
CA LEU A 345 30.38 -14.38 0.13
C LEU A 345 29.28 -13.41 -0.33
N VAL A 346 28.00 -13.74 -0.12
CA VAL A 346 26.86 -12.89 -0.53
C VAL A 346 26.92 -11.53 0.13
N TYR A 347 27.23 -11.51 1.42
CA TYR A 347 27.31 -10.27 2.17
C TYR A 347 28.43 -9.36 1.63
N ALA A 348 29.62 -9.92 1.38
CA ALA A 348 30.73 -9.16 0.82
C ALA A 348 30.40 -8.59 -0.58
N LYS A 349 29.67 -9.35 -1.42
CA LYS A 349 29.16 -8.86 -2.71
C LYS A 349 28.24 -7.66 -2.56
N HIS A 350 27.30 -7.71 -1.61
CA HIS A 350 26.41 -6.57 -1.35
C HIS A 350 27.16 -5.37 -0.78
N ALA A 351 28.06 -5.60 0.18
CA ALA A 351 28.87 -4.55 0.78
C ALA A 351 29.72 -3.83 -0.27
N PHE A 352 30.35 -4.57 -1.19
CA PHE A 352 31.20 -4.04 -2.26
C PHE A 352 30.53 -2.91 -3.06
N HIS A 353 29.24 -3.01 -3.36
CA HIS A 353 28.52 -1.98 -4.13
C HIS A 353 28.37 -0.64 -3.40
N SER A 354 28.50 -0.64 -2.07
CA SER A 354 28.41 0.58 -1.25
C SER A 354 29.75 1.19 -0.87
N LEU A 355 30.85 0.49 -1.17
CA LEU A 355 32.20 0.89 -0.77
C LEU A 355 32.86 1.79 -1.81
N LYS A 356 33.77 2.65 -1.34
CA LYS A 356 34.60 3.51 -2.19
C LYS A 356 35.89 2.80 -2.57
N ASP A 357 36.59 3.28 -3.59
CA ASP A 357 37.85 2.69 -4.05
C ASP A 357 38.91 2.54 -2.94
N ASP A 358 38.95 3.50 -2.00
CA ASP A 358 39.86 3.48 -0.85
C ASP A 358 39.56 2.31 0.12
N ASP A 359 38.31 1.81 0.14
CA ASP A 359 37.89 0.70 0.99
C ASP A 359 38.27 -0.68 0.40
N LEU A 360 38.65 -0.74 -0.87
CA LEU A 360 38.81 -2.01 -1.59
C LEU A 360 40.16 -2.69 -1.35
N LYS A 361 41.17 -1.96 -0.87
CA LYS A 361 42.49 -2.52 -0.50
C LYS A 361 42.48 -2.96 0.95
N VAL A 362 42.42 -4.27 1.17
CA VAL A 362 42.05 -4.86 2.45
C VAL A 362 43.07 -5.88 2.97
N PHE A 363 43.11 -6.03 4.30
CA PHE A 363 43.67 -7.18 4.99
C PHE A 363 42.55 -8.09 5.49
N LEU A 364 42.77 -9.40 5.39
CA LEU A 364 41.87 -10.42 5.90
C LEU A 364 42.26 -10.81 7.34
N MET A 365 41.47 -10.42 8.33
CA MET A 365 41.65 -10.84 9.72
C MET A 365 40.89 -12.13 9.98
N ILE A 366 41.55 -13.07 10.63
CA ILE A 366 41.05 -14.43 10.84
C ILE A 366 41.19 -14.76 12.32
N ASP A 367 40.07 -15.07 12.96
CA ASP A 367 40.04 -15.41 14.38
C ASP A 367 39.01 -16.52 14.66
N GLU A 368 39.21 -17.24 15.77
CA GLU A 368 38.36 -18.35 16.20
C GLU A 368 37.62 -17.98 17.50
N ILE A 369 36.29 -18.08 17.48
CA ILE A 369 35.44 -17.84 18.64
C ILE A 369 34.92 -19.16 19.17
N HIS A 370 35.31 -19.55 20.38
CA HIS A 370 34.75 -20.72 21.05
C HIS A 370 33.29 -20.46 21.45
N ILE A 371 32.41 -21.39 21.07
CA ILE A 371 30.99 -21.35 21.39
C ILE A 371 30.60 -22.55 22.23
N LYS A 372 29.55 -22.42 23.05
CA LYS A 372 28.99 -23.57 23.73
C LYS A 372 28.33 -24.46 22.67
N PRO A 373 28.67 -25.76 22.55
CA PRO A 373 28.00 -26.65 21.62
C PRO A 373 26.51 -26.73 21.95
N PHE A 374 25.66 -26.42 20.99
CA PHE A 374 24.21 -26.55 21.13
C PHE A 374 23.58 -26.86 19.77
N LEU A 375 22.40 -27.47 19.80
CA LEU A 375 21.59 -27.75 18.62
C LEU A 375 20.23 -27.07 18.81
N ASP A 376 19.78 -26.32 17.81
CA ASP A 376 18.51 -25.60 17.87
C ASP A 376 17.77 -25.71 16.54
N TYR A 377 16.44 -25.65 16.59
CA TYR A 377 15.58 -25.71 15.40
C TYR A 377 14.93 -24.35 15.19
N LYS A 378 15.38 -23.63 14.15
CA LYS A 378 14.89 -22.29 13.83
C LYS A 378 14.45 -22.19 12.38
N GLY A 379 13.19 -21.80 12.17
CA GLY A 379 12.66 -21.45 10.85
C GLY A 379 12.73 -22.58 9.82
N GLY A 380 12.62 -23.84 10.24
CA GLY A 380 12.71 -25.00 9.36
C GLY A 380 14.09 -25.66 9.30
N ASN A 381 15.13 -25.00 9.84
CA ASN A 381 16.52 -25.44 9.73
C ASN A 381 17.10 -25.83 11.10
N ILE A 382 18.01 -26.80 11.08
CA ILE A 382 18.81 -27.22 12.24
C ILE A 382 20.07 -26.35 12.29
N VAL A 383 20.24 -25.59 13.36
CA VAL A 383 21.37 -24.68 13.58
C VAL A 383 22.26 -25.23 14.69
N GLY A 384 23.58 -25.06 14.56
CA GLY A 384 24.56 -25.45 15.59
C GLY A 384 25.43 -26.66 15.22
N MET A 385 25.20 -27.26 14.05
CA MET A 385 26.10 -28.25 13.46
C MET A 385 27.37 -27.60 12.92
N ALA A 386 28.49 -28.29 13.08
CA ALA A 386 29.76 -27.92 12.46
C ALA A 386 29.68 -28.08 10.93
N TYR A 387 30.42 -27.24 10.21
CA TYR A 387 30.54 -27.32 8.77
C TYR A 387 31.39 -28.54 8.35
N ASN A 388 32.46 -28.81 9.09
CA ASN A 388 33.49 -29.75 8.69
C ASN A 388 33.31 -31.17 9.25
N SER A 389 32.26 -31.41 10.04
CA SER A 389 31.94 -32.70 10.63
C SER A 389 30.44 -32.83 10.90
N SER A 390 29.98 -34.06 11.15
CA SER A 390 28.61 -34.32 11.61
C SER A 390 28.41 -34.03 13.10
N ASN A 391 29.35 -33.33 13.75
CA ASN A 391 29.28 -33.01 15.17
C ASN A 391 28.69 -31.61 15.38
N LEU A 392 28.42 -31.29 16.65
CA LEU A 392 28.08 -29.92 17.05
C LEU A 392 29.30 -29.01 16.89
N ALA A 393 29.06 -27.78 16.46
CA ALA A 393 30.11 -26.77 16.39
C ALA A 393 30.56 -26.40 17.81
N THR A 394 31.87 -26.45 18.05
CA THR A 394 32.53 -26.07 19.30
C THR A 394 33.17 -24.69 19.19
N SER A 395 33.44 -24.24 17.98
CA SER A 395 33.95 -22.91 17.69
C SER A 395 33.43 -22.39 16.36
N VAL A 396 33.74 -21.14 16.07
CA VAL A 396 33.33 -20.44 14.86
C VAL A 396 34.54 -19.72 14.31
N GLN A 397 34.95 -20.06 13.09
CA GLN A 397 35.97 -19.34 12.35
C GLN A 397 35.35 -18.08 11.75
N VAL A 398 35.92 -16.93 12.06
CA VAL A 398 35.44 -15.62 11.59
C VAL A 398 36.47 -15.00 10.65
N PHE A 399 35.99 -14.54 9.50
CA PHE A 399 36.76 -13.80 8.50
C PHE A 399 36.24 -12.37 8.44
N MET A 400 37.13 -11.42 8.68
CA MET A 400 36.81 -10.00 8.76
C MET A 400 37.72 -9.22 7.82
N LEU A 401 37.16 -8.26 7.08
CA LEU A 401 37.94 -7.34 6.27
C LEU A 401 38.31 -6.11 7.08
N GLN A 402 39.52 -5.62 6.88
CA GLN A 402 39.99 -4.33 7.34
C GLN A 402 40.54 -3.57 6.15
N SER A 403 40.00 -2.40 5.85
CA SER A 403 40.60 -1.49 4.87
C SER A 403 41.94 -0.94 5.39
N LEU A 404 42.89 -0.77 4.48
CA LEU A 404 44.18 -0.12 4.76
C LEU A 404 44.10 1.41 4.72
N PHE A 405 43.20 1.96 3.92
CA PHE A 405 43.13 3.41 3.66
C PHE A 405 41.89 4.06 4.28
N SER A 406 41.04 3.27 4.93
CA SER A 406 39.82 3.76 5.59
C SER A 406 39.56 3.01 6.91
N PRO A 407 38.69 3.56 7.78
CA PRO A 407 38.28 2.86 9.00
C PRO A 407 37.33 1.69 8.74
N TYR A 408 37.01 1.36 7.48
CA TYR A 408 36.09 0.29 7.15
C TYR A 408 36.59 -1.06 7.69
N LYS A 409 35.71 -1.73 8.44
CA LYS A 409 35.95 -3.02 9.08
C LYS A 409 34.63 -3.77 9.17
N ASP A 410 34.59 -5.00 8.64
CA ASP A 410 33.35 -5.77 8.67
C ASP A 410 33.57 -7.29 8.59
N VAL A 411 32.64 -8.05 9.16
CA VAL A 411 32.63 -9.51 9.11
C VAL A 411 32.01 -9.95 7.80
N ILE A 412 32.79 -10.66 6.98
CA ILE A 412 32.38 -11.08 5.64
C ILE A 412 31.96 -12.54 5.56
N HIS A 413 32.48 -13.37 6.46
CA HIS A 413 32.18 -14.79 6.45
C HIS A 413 32.39 -15.40 7.84
N ILE A 414 31.52 -16.34 8.19
CA ILE A 414 31.46 -16.99 9.49
C ILE A 414 31.27 -18.48 9.22
N VAL A 415 32.10 -19.33 9.80
CA VAL A 415 32.06 -20.79 9.57
C VAL A 415 32.02 -21.51 10.91
N PRO A 416 30.90 -22.15 11.30
CA PRO A 416 30.82 -22.99 12.50
C PRO A 416 31.66 -24.26 12.31
N ILE A 417 32.51 -24.58 13.28
CA ILE A 417 33.51 -25.66 13.17
C ILE A 417 33.58 -26.48 14.46
N ASP A 418 34.06 -27.71 14.34
CA ASP A 418 34.41 -28.56 15.49
C ASP A 418 35.93 -28.55 15.72
N THR A 419 36.70 -29.05 14.75
CA THR A 419 38.17 -29.01 14.77
C THR A 419 38.72 -28.80 13.36
N PHE A 420 39.60 -27.83 13.16
CA PHE A 420 40.32 -27.68 11.89
C PHE A 420 41.74 -28.28 11.96
N ASP A 421 42.11 -28.98 10.89
CA ASP A 421 43.52 -29.22 10.59
C ASP A 421 44.08 -28.05 9.75
N ALA A 422 45.40 -27.95 9.68
CA ALA A 422 46.08 -26.87 8.96
C ALA A 422 45.79 -26.88 7.44
N SER A 423 45.47 -28.05 6.86
CA SER A 423 45.20 -28.16 5.42
C SER A 423 43.82 -27.59 5.08
N LYS A 424 42.78 -27.98 5.82
CA LYS A 424 41.42 -27.49 5.65
C LYS A 424 41.32 -26.00 5.91
N LEU A 425 42.03 -25.51 6.92
CA LEU A 425 42.08 -24.08 7.19
C LEU A 425 42.76 -23.32 6.04
N PHE A 426 43.87 -23.85 5.51
CA PHE A 426 44.53 -23.28 4.33
C PHE A 426 43.60 -23.24 3.12
N ASP A 427 42.87 -24.33 2.82
CA ASP A 427 41.94 -24.39 1.71
C ASP A 427 40.81 -23.35 1.87
N LEU A 428 40.29 -23.19 3.08
CA LEU A 428 39.28 -22.18 3.39
C LEU A 428 39.82 -20.75 3.26
N MET A 429 41.02 -20.47 3.80
CA MET A 429 41.70 -19.18 3.67
C MET A 429 41.89 -18.82 2.20
N LYS A 430 42.43 -19.76 1.40
CA LYS A 430 42.65 -19.57 -0.02
C LYS A 430 41.33 -19.33 -0.77
N LYS A 431 40.29 -20.11 -0.47
CA LYS A 431 38.94 -19.95 -1.06
C LYS A 431 38.36 -18.57 -0.78
N VAL A 432 38.44 -18.08 0.47
CA VAL A 432 37.96 -16.73 0.83
C VAL A 432 38.76 -15.65 0.10
N ILE A 433 40.10 -15.74 0.07
CA ILE A 433 40.95 -14.76 -0.63
C ILE A 433 40.61 -14.69 -2.13
N MET A 434 40.49 -15.85 -2.78
CA MET A 434 40.12 -15.92 -4.20
C MET A 434 38.72 -15.35 -4.45
N GLY A 435 37.73 -15.73 -3.64
CA GLY A 435 36.37 -15.21 -3.78
C GLY A 435 36.27 -13.70 -3.58
N LEU A 436 37.09 -13.11 -2.70
CA LEU A 436 37.15 -11.66 -2.52
C LEU A 436 37.77 -10.93 -3.72
N GLU A 437 38.83 -11.48 -4.31
CA GLU A 437 39.44 -10.90 -5.52
C GLU A 437 38.52 -11.02 -6.73
N GLU A 438 37.73 -12.09 -6.84
CA GLU A 438 36.68 -12.22 -7.87
C GLU A 438 35.58 -11.15 -7.73
N ILE A 439 35.24 -10.75 -6.50
CA ILE A 439 34.26 -9.67 -6.25
C ILE A 439 34.85 -8.30 -6.66
N GLY A 440 36.16 -8.13 -6.53
CA GLY A 440 36.87 -6.88 -6.88
C GLY A 440 37.68 -6.28 -5.73
N PHE A 441 37.69 -6.89 -4.54
CA PHE A 441 38.59 -6.49 -3.47
C PHE A 441 40.04 -6.79 -3.84
N LYS A 442 40.97 -5.99 -3.31
CA LYS A 442 42.42 -6.22 -3.42
C LYS A 442 42.95 -6.67 -2.06
N VAL A 443 43.14 -7.97 -1.92
CA VAL A 443 43.58 -8.58 -0.66
C VAL A 443 45.11 -8.48 -0.58
N MET A 444 45.60 -7.60 0.28
CA MET A 444 47.03 -7.34 0.42
C MET A 444 47.72 -8.35 1.35
N GLY A 445 46.97 -8.95 2.27
CA GLY A 445 47.51 -9.87 3.25
C GLY A 445 46.45 -10.43 4.18
N MET A 446 46.91 -11.29 5.10
CA MET A 446 46.09 -11.86 6.15
C MET A 446 46.74 -11.68 7.53
N VAL A 447 45.90 -11.57 8.55
CA VAL A 447 46.29 -11.48 9.96
C VAL A 447 45.64 -12.61 10.74
N THR A 448 46.44 -13.36 11.49
CA THR A 448 45.96 -14.41 12.40
C THR A 448 46.56 -14.22 13.80
N ASP A 449 46.02 -14.93 14.79
CA ASP A 449 46.73 -15.13 16.04
C ASP A 449 48.02 -15.98 15.87
N ASN A 450 48.73 -16.20 16.98
CA ASN A 450 49.95 -17.02 16.99
C ASN A 450 49.68 -18.50 17.33
N ASN A 451 48.57 -19.07 16.87
CA ASN A 451 48.29 -20.50 17.02
C ASN A 451 49.16 -21.33 16.04
N SER A 452 49.61 -22.51 16.46
CA SER A 452 50.37 -23.44 15.62
C SER A 452 49.62 -23.88 14.37
N ILE A 453 48.30 -24.07 14.46
CA ILE A 453 47.45 -24.46 13.32
C ILE A 453 47.41 -23.33 12.29
N ASN A 454 47.24 -22.08 12.75
CA ASN A 454 47.22 -20.90 11.88
C ASN A 454 48.56 -20.68 11.17
N ARG A 455 49.68 -20.83 11.89
CA ARG A 455 51.03 -20.76 11.28
C ARG A 455 51.26 -21.88 10.28
N ALA A 456 50.81 -23.10 10.58
CA ALA A 456 50.94 -24.24 9.67
C ALA A 456 50.08 -24.03 8.41
N ALA A 457 48.84 -23.55 8.55
CA ALA A 457 47.96 -23.21 7.44
C ALA A 457 48.57 -22.10 6.56
N ALA A 458 49.11 -21.04 7.18
CA ALA A 458 49.81 -19.98 6.45
C ALA A 458 51.06 -20.52 5.70
N SER A 459 51.82 -21.44 6.30
CA SER A 459 53.01 -22.01 5.68
C SER A 459 52.72 -22.79 4.39
N ASN A 460 51.50 -23.32 4.24
CA ASN A 460 51.05 -24.05 3.05
C ASN A 460 50.83 -23.14 1.82
N PHE A 461 50.88 -21.81 1.98
CA PHE A 461 50.95 -20.88 0.84
C PHE A 461 52.31 -20.93 0.12
N ALA A 462 53.35 -21.49 0.74
CA ALA A 462 54.63 -21.80 0.10
C ALA A 462 54.73 -23.28 -0.27
N ASN A 463 55.43 -23.58 -1.36
CA ASN A 463 55.76 -24.95 -1.73
C ASN A 463 57.30 -25.08 -1.90
N PRO A 464 58.02 -25.81 -1.03
CA PRO A 464 57.50 -26.59 0.11
C PRO A 464 56.96 -25.72 1.26
N PRO A 465 56.11 -26.26 2.15
CA PRO A 465 55.54 -25.51 3.27
C PRO A 465 56.60 -24.89 4.15
N LYS A 466 56.58 -23.56 4.24
CA LYS A 466 57.54 -22.80 5.05
C LYS A 466 56.88 -21.50 5.50
N LEU A 467 56.94 -21.23 6.80
CA LEU A 467 56.44 -19.98 7.35
C LEU A 467 57.27 -18.80 6.83
N GLN A 468 56.60 -17.87 6.15
CA GLN A 468 57.18 -16.66 5.58
C GLN A 468 56.25 -15.47 5.88
N VAL A 469 56.82 -14.26 5.84
CA VAL A 469 56.05 -13.00 5.98
C VAL A 469 55.43 -12.60 4.64
N LYS A 470 55.97 -13.12 3.53
CA LYS A 470 55.57 -12.83 2.16
C LYS A 470 55.35 -14.13 1.43
N TYR A 471 54.17 -14.30 0.83
CA TYR A 471 53.84 -15.41 -0.07
C TYR A 471 53.46 -14.88 -1.46
N ASP A 472 53.45 -15.75 -2.45
CA ASP A 472 52.87 -15.43 -3.76
C ASP A 472 51.34 -15.35 -3.65
N HIS A 473 50.74 -14.31 -4.19
CA HIS A 473 49.30 -14.12 -4.05
C HIS A 473 48.51 -15.15 -4.91
N PRO A 474 47.53 -15.86 -4.33
CA PRO A 474 46.88 -17.00 -5.00
C PRO A 474 46.05 -16.62 -6.24
N ALA A 475 45.52 -15.39 -6.30
CA ALA A 475 44.79 -14.88 -7.46
C ALA A 475 45.67 -14.16 -8.50
N ASP A 476 46.88 -13.71 -8.11
CA ASP A 476 47.75 -12.89 -8.97
C ASP A 476 49.20 -13.01 -8.52
N LYS A 477 49.97 -13.88 -9.16
CA LYS A 477 51.35 -14.17 -8.78
C LYS A 477 52.31 -12.96 -8.88
N SER A 478 51.92 -11.87 -9.53
CA SER A 478 52.74 -10.66 -9.60
C SER A 478 52.75 -9.86 -8.29
N ARG A 479 51.76 -10.07 -7.42
CA ARG A 479 51.60 -9.37 -6.15
C ARG A 479 51.96 -10.28 -4.96
N PRO A 480 52.53 -9.72 -3.89
CA PRO A 480 52.70 -10.45 -2.65
C PRO A 480 51.40 -10.54 -1.85
N LEU A 481 51.26 -11.64 -1.12
CA LEU A 481 50.32 -11.80 -0.03
C LEU A 481 51.10 -11.74 1.29
N PHE A 482 50.88 -10.69 2.08
CA PHE A 482 51.58 -10.52 3.36
C PHE A 482 50.89 -11.33 4.47
N TYR A 483 51.69 -11.99 5.29
CA TYR A 483 51.20 -12.69 6.49
C TYR A 483 51.72 -12.00 7.73
N VAL A 484 50.79 -11.58 8.59
CA VAL A 484 51.08 -10.87 9.83
C VAL A 484 50.49 -11.66 10.99
N ILE A 485 51.27 -11.85 12.04
CA ILE A 485 50.78 -12.40 13.30
C ILE A 485 50.37 -11.22 14.18
N ASP A 486 49.24 -11.33 14.86
CA ASP A 486 48.79 -10.28 15.77
C ASP A 486 49.87 -9.95 16.82
N SER A 487 50.43 -8.74 16.70
CA SER A 487 51.46 -8.20 17.59
C SER A 487 51.04 -8.22 19.06
N VAL A 488 49.75 -8.05 19.36
CA VAL A 488 49.22 -8.08 20.72
C VAL A 488 49.36 -9.49 21.31
N HIS A 489 49.10 -10.52 20.50
CA HIS A 489 49.30 -11.91 20.91
C HIS A 489 50.79 -12.21 21.11
N ILE A 490 51.67 -11.69 20.25
CA ILE A 490 53.13 -11.82 20.42
C ILE A 490 53.58 -11.24 21.76
N LEU A 491 53.16 -10.03 22.11
CA LEU A 491 53.52 -9.38 23.39
C LEU A 491 53.00 -10.17 24.59
N LYS A 492 51.76 -10.68 24.53
CA LYS A 492 51.23 -11.59 25.56
C LYS A 492 52.09 -12.85 25.69
N CYS A 493 52.51 -13.45 24.58
CA CYS A 493 53.39 -14.63 24.59
C CYS A 493 54.75 -14.32 25.23
N VAL A 494 55.39 -13.20 24.85
CA VAL A 494 56.67 -12.76 25.44
C VAL A 494 56.54 -12.60 26.96
N ARG A 495 55.52 -11.84 27.42
CA ARG A 495 55.25 -11.66 28.85
C ARG A 495 55.01 -13.00 29.55
N ASN A 496 54.14 -13.86 29.00
CA ASN A 496 53.80 -15.13 29.63
C ASN A 496 55.00 -16.08 29.71
N ASN A 497 55.85 -16.11 28.69
CA ASN A 497 57.09 -16.87 28.70
C ASN A 497 58.04 -16.36 29.79
N TRP A 498 58.16 -15.03 29.95
CA TRP A 498 58.96 -14.45 31.01
C TRP A 498 58.43 -14.80 32.41
N LEU A 499 57.11 -14.72 32.60
CA LEU A 499 56.44 -15.08 33.86
C LEU A 499 56.61 -16.55 34.23
N ASN A 500 56.64 -17.45 33.25
CA ASN A 500 56.74 -18.91 33.45
C ASN A 500 58.19 -19.41 33.60
N ASN A 501 59.20 -18.56 33.37
CA ASN A 501 60.63 -18.91 33.49
C ASN A 501 61.12 -19.01 34.95
N HIS A 502 60.31 -19.56 35.85
CA HIS A 502 60.64 -19.74 37.27
C HIS A 502 61.95 -20.51 37.49
N LYS A 503 62.20 -21.53 36.66
CA LYS A 503 63.37 -22.42 36.74
C LYS A 503 64.69 -21.70 36.45
N ASN A 504 64.66 -20.63 35.65
CA ASN A 504 65.81 -19.78 35.35
C ASN A 504 65.76 -18.47 36.16
N GLY A 505 65.25 -18.49 37.40
CA GLY A 505 65.26 -17.30 38.27
C GLY A 505 64.46 -16.10 37.74
N TYR A 506 63.52 -16.33 36.83
CA TYR A 506 62.78 -15.31 36.08
C TYR A 506 63.65 -14.42 35.18
N TYR A 507 64.74 -14.95 34.65
CA TYR A 507 65.53 -14.29 33.62
C TYR A 507 64.92 -14.49 32.23
N PHE A 508 64.95 -13.43 31.44
CA PHE A 508 64.64 -13.42 30.01
C PHE A 508 65.90 -13.01 29.25
N TYR A 509 66.34 -13.85 28.32
CA TYR A 509 67.53 -13.62 27.52
C TYR A 509 67.11 -13.07 26.16
N TYR A 510 67.72 -11.98 25.73
CA TYR A 510 67.41 -11.35 24.45
C TYR A 510 68.68 -10.83 23.80
N PRO A 511 68.82 -10.93 22.47
CA PRO A 511 69.93 -10.34 21.77
C PRO A 511 69.81 -8.82 21.76
N ASP A 512 70.93 -8.14 21.85
CA ASP A 512 71.06 -6.76 21.44
C ASP A 512 70.79 -6.66 19.92
N PHE A 513 69.98 -5.68 19.52
CA PHE A 513 69.56 -5.51 18.13
C PHE A 513 70.71 -5.14 17.21
N ASP A 514 71.72 -4.43 17.72
CA ASP A 514 72.86 -3.95 16.92
C ASP A 514 74.05 -4.91 16.98
N THR A 515 74.40 -5.38 18.18
CA THR A 515 75.64 -6.16 18.39
C THR A 515 75.43 -7.67 18.42
N LEU A 516 74.17 -8.14 18.45
CA LEU A 516 73.80 -9.55 18.66
C LEU A 516 74.33 -10.17 19.97
N ASN A 517 74.89 -9.37 20.87
CA ASN A 517 75.29 -9.82 22.20
C ASN A 517 74.05 -10.15 23.04
N VAL A 518 74.09 -11.26 23.77
CA VAL A 518 72.94 -11.67 24.59
C VAL A 518 72.92 -10.89 25.90
N SER A 519 71.88 -10.09 26.10
CA SER A 519 71.56 -9.40 27.34
C SER A 519 70.52 -10.17 28.16
N THR A 520 70.40 -9.82 29.44
CA THR A 520 69.47 -10.48 30.38
C THR A 520 68.57 -9.46 31.08
N ALA A 521 67.28 -9.78 31.18
CA ALA A 521 66.30 -9.03 31.96
C ALA A 521 65.77 -9.89 33.10
N SER A 522 65.64 -9.31 34.29
CA SER A 522 65.21 -10.02 35.51
C SER A 522 63.84 -9.54 36.00
N LEU A 523 62.82 -10.39 35.92
CA LEU A 523 61.50 -10.05 36.47
C LEU A 523 61.57 -9.86 37.99
N SER A 524 62.47 -10.58 38.66
CA SER A 524 62.72 -10.46 40.09
C SER A 524 63.15 -9.04 40.48
N SER A 525 63.90 -8.36 39.61
CA SER A 525 64.29 -6.97 39.82
C SER A 525 63.10 -6.01 39.67
N VAL A 526 62.22 -6.26 38.69
CA VAL A 526 60.99 -5.49 38.50
C VAL A 526 60.02 -5.66 39.68
N ARG A 527 59.92 -6.88 40.22
CA ARG A 527 59.12 -7.16 41.43
C ARG A 527 59.67 -6.45 42.66
N LYS A 528 61.00 -6.44 42.85
CA LYS A 528 61.64 -5.69 43.94
C LYS A 528 61.38 -4.19 43.83
N LEU A 529 61.44 -3.62 42.61
CA LEU A 529 61.10 -2.21 42.39
C LEU A 529 59.66 -1.92 42.84
N TYR A 530 58.71 -2.78 42.47
CA TYR A 530 57.33 -2.67 42.94
C TYR A 530 57.22 -2.72 44.46
N ASP A 531 57.89 -3.67 45.12
CA ASP A 531 57.85 -3.80 46.57
C ASP A 531 58.45 -2.58 47.29
N LEU A 532 59.51 -1.96 46.74
CA LEU A 532 60.13 -0.75 47.29
C LEU A 532 59.22 0.47 47.20
N GLU A 533 58.45 0.60 46.10
CA GLU A 533 57.60 1.76 45.85
C GLU A 533 56.15 1.54 46.23
N CYS A 534 55.74 0.33 46.66
CA CYS A 534 54.33 -0.02 46.81
C CYS A 534 53.58 0.89 47.80
N SER A 535 54.26 1.31 48.87
CA SER A 535 53.78 2.21 49.92
C SER A 535 54.00 3.70 49.64
N SER A 536 54.73 4.04 48.58
CA SER A 536 55.04 5.43 48.22
C SER A 536 53.90 6.08 47.44
N LEU A 537 53.63 7.36 47.73
CA LEU A 537 52.62 8.16 47.02
C LEU A 537 53.07 8.48 45.58
N LEU A 538 54.37 8.74 45.40
CA LEU A 538 55.00 8.95 44.10
C LEU A 538 55.78 7.69 43.73
N LYS A 539 55.46 7.11 42.57
CA LYS A 539 56.07 5.87 42.07
C LYS A 539 56.73 6.15 40.73
N PHE A 540 57.95 5.67 40.52
CA PHE A 540 58.58 5.67 39.21
C PHE A 540 57.90 4.62 38.32
N GLY A 541 57.56 3.46 38.90
CA GLY A 541 56.82 2.39 38.25
C GLY A 541 55.29 2.51 38.36
N TYR A 542 54.68 3.66 38.13
CA TYR A 542 53.23 3.86 38.37
C TYR A 542 52.32 2.89 37.58
N GLY A 543 52.76 2.43 36.40
CA GLY A 543 52.06 1.43 35.59
C GLY A 543 52.26 -0.02 36.06
N LEU A 544 53.27 -0.28 36.91
CA LEU A 544 53.56 -1.61 37.44
C LEU A 544 52.55 -1.94 38.55
N THR A 545 51.48 -2.60 38.18
CA THR A 545 50.50 -3.11 39.15
C THR A 545 50.88 -4.50 39.64
N ARG A 546 50.41 -4.87 40.84
CA ARG A 546 50.53 -6.25 41.34
C ARG A 546 49.98 -7.27 40.35
N LYS A 547 48.90 -6.91 39.63
CA LYS A 547 48.27 -7.74 38.60
C LYS A 547 49.17 -7.96 37.38
N ALA A 548 50.00 -7.00 37.00
CA ALA A 548 50.95 -7.17 35.90
C ALA A 548 52.09 -8.13 36.27
N LEU A 549 52.54 -8.09 37.53
CA LEU A 549 53.70 -8.86 38.02
C LEU A 549 53.34 -10.27 38.51
N TRP A 550 52.12 -10.46 39.02
CA TRP A 550 51.57 -11.73 39.47
C TRP A 550 50.15 -11.94 38.91
N PRO A 551 49.98 -12.02 37.57
CA PRO A 551 48.67 -12.16 36.98
C PRO A 551 48.10 -13.56 37.26
N THR A 552 46.81 -13.60 37.61
CA THR A 552 46.00 -14.82 37.53
C THR A 552 45.87 -15.31 36.09
N ASN A 553 45.38 -16.54 35.89
CA ASN A 553 45.17 -17.09 34.55
C ASN A 553 44.25 -16.23 33.67
N LEU A 554 43.24 -15.58 34.26
CA LEU A 554 42.35 -14.67 33.55
C LEU A 554 43.07 -13.36 33.17
N GLU A 555 43.84 -12.80 34.09
CA GLU A 555 44.59 -11.54 33.88
C GLU A 555 45.73 -11.71 32.85
N ARG A 556 46.23 -12.94 32.65
CA ARG A 556 47.15 -13.25 31.54
C ARG A 556 46.53 -13.04 30.16
N GLN A 557 45.22 -12.93 30.01
CA GLN A 557 44.62 -12.56 28.73
C GLN A 557 44.53 -11.04 28.53
N ASN A 558 44.70 -10.25 29.59
CA ASN A 558 44.63 -8.80 29.52
C ASN A 558 45.90 -8.21 28.89
N VAL A 559 45.71 -7.55 27.76
CA VAL A 559 46.76 -6.92 26.95
C VAL A 559 47.34 -5.69 27.64
N LYS A 560 46.51 -4.93 28.36
CA LYS A 560 46.96 -3.72 29.10
C LYS A 560 47.91 -4.02 30.25
N LEU A 561 48.02 -5.29 30.65
CA LEU A 561 49.00 -5.75 31.65
C LEU A 561 50.28 -6.30 31.00
N ALA A 562 50.30 -6.43 29.66
CA ALA A 562 51.48 -6.84 28.90
C ALA A 562 52.18 -5.65 28.23
N LEU A 563 51.40 -4.68 27.77
CA LEU A 563 51.84 -3.32 27.46
C LEU A 563 52.16 -2.59 28.75
#